data_AF-A0A1F9VAW4-F1
#
_entry.id   AF-A0A1F9VAW4-F1
#
_cell.length_a   1.000
_cell.length_b   1.000
_cell.length_c   1.000
_cell.angle_alpha   90.00
_cell.angle_beta   90.00
_cell.angle_gamma   90.00
#
_symmetry.space_group_name_H-M   'P 1'
#
loop_
_entity.id
_entity.type
_entity.pdbx_description
1 polymer ?
#
loop_
_entity_poly.entity_id
_entity_poly.type
_entity_poly.pdbx_seq_one_letter_code
_entity_poly.pdbx_strand_id
1 'polypeptide(L)'
;MAQSALAIKAGIPRSNLSDIERGKKEVSLRTVRALAQSLDLKPGVLVDGIGPMEVETIPSMTRATLERIADAAASNKHLSSAQEQKIVEQLKEILSSRLEVYGQGLRKGKKRKQKFSRSWISLSYLPSAVLNSLIERVIEKKALKWKKDR
;
A
#
# COMPACT_ATOMS: atom_id res chain seq x y z
N MET A 1 12.79 5.22 -26.76
CA MET A 1 13.32 3.92 -27.22
C MET A 1 12.38 3.36 -28.28
N ALA A 2 12.86 2.82 -29.39
CA ALA A 2 11.99 2.20 -30.40
C ALA A 2 11.55 0.79 -29.97
N GLN A 3 10.35 0.35 -30.38
CA GLN A 3 9.82 -0.99 -30.04
C GLN A 3 10.76 -2.12 -30.47
N SER A 4 11.41 -1.99 -31.63
CA SER A 4 12.42 -2.95 -32.11
C SER A 4 13.63 -3.02 -31.17
N ALA A 5 14.11 -1.87 -30.70
CA ALA A 5 15.23 -1.81 -29.76
C ALA A 5 14.87 -2.43 -28.40
N LEU A 6 13.64 -2.20 -27.91
CA LEU A 6 13.15 -2.81 -26.68
C LEU A 6 13.02 -4.34 -26.82
N ALA A 7 12.48 -4.81 -27.95
CA ALA A 7 12.36 -6.24 -28.24
C ALA A 7 13.73 -6.93 -28.24
N ILE A 8 14.74 -6.31 -28.86
CA ILE A 8 16.12 -6.80 -28.85
C ILE A 8 16.68 -6.84 -27.42
N LYS A 9 16.53 -5.75 -26.66
CA LYS A 9 17.04 -5.67 -25.28
C LYS A 9 16.37 -6.69 -24.35
N ALA A 10 15.08 -6.95 -24.54
CA ALA A 10 14.30 -7.91 -23.77
C ALA A 10 14.44 -9.36 -24.27
N GLY A 11 15.13 -9.58 -25.39
CA GLY A 11 15.32 -10.91 -25.97
C GLY A 11 14.02 -11.55 -26.44
N ILE A 12 13.07 -10.76 -26.97
CA ILE A 12 11.80 -11.26 -27.50
C ILE A 12 11.57 -10.82 -28.95
N PRO A 13 10.78 -11.58 -29.76
CA PRO A 13 10.44 -11.15 -31.11
C PRO A 13 9.63 -9.84 -31.10
N ARG A 14 9.88 -8.96 -32.08
CA ARG A 14 9.14 -7.69 -32.21
C ARG A 14 7.65 -7.91 -32.37
N SER A 15 7.22 -8.89 -33.16
CA SER A 15 5.81 -9.25 -33.32
C SER A 15 5.19 -9.64 -31.98
N ASN A 16 5.91 -10.44 -31.19
CA ASN A 16 5.50 -10.84 -29.85
C ASN A 16 5.33 -9.64 -28.91
N LEU A 17 6.28 -8.68 -28.91
CA LEU A 17 6.14 -7.44 -28.14
C LEU A 17 4.91 -6.62 -28.60
N SER A 18 4.67 -6.57 -29.91
CA SER A 18 3.51 -5.87 -30.49
C SER A 18 2.17 -6.50 -30.09
N ASP A 19 2.10 -7.83 -29.96
CA ASP A 19 0.91 -8.53 -29.49
C ASP A 19 0.69 -8.35 -27.99
N ILE A 20 1.77 -8.33 -27.21
CA ILE A 20 1.75 -8.04 -25.77
C ILE A 20 1.19 -6.64 -25.52
N GLU A 21 1.68 -5.61 -26.20
CA GLU A 21 1.21 -4.22 -26.05
C GLU A 21 -0.28 -4.05 -26.41
N ARG A 22 -0.79 -4.86 -27.34
CA ARG A 22 -2.21 -4.84 -27.74
C ARG A 22 -3.11 -5.74 -26.89
N GLY A 23 -2.57 -6.38 -25.85
CA GLY A 23 -3.31 -7.32 -25.00
C GLY A 23 -3.77 -8.59 -25.74
N LYS A 24 -3.15 -8.92 -26.88
CA LYS A 24 -3.53 -10.10 -27.70
C LYS A 24 -2.89 -11.39 -27.20
N LYS A 25 -1.97 -11.30 -26.23
CA LYS A 25 -1.22 -12.45 -25.75
C LYS A 25 -0.97 -12.36 -24.25
N GLU A 26 -1.19 -13.47 -23.55
CA GLU A 26 -0.78 -13.60 -22.16
C GLU A 26 0.75 -13.62 -22.02
N VAL A 27 1.25 -12.93 -21.01
CA VAL A 27 2.68 -12.70 -20.80
C VAL A 27 3.19 -13.58 -19.66
N SER A 28 4.25 -14.35 -19.91
CA SER A 28 4.90 -15.10 -18.82
C SER A 28 5.61 -14.15 -17.84
N LEU A 29 5.72 -14.54 -16.56
CA LEU A 29 6.50 -13.78 -15.58
C LEU A 29 7.96 -13.56 -16.01
N ARG A 30 8.54 -14.52 -16.74
CA ARG A 30 9.88 -14.40 -17.33
C ARG A 30 9.94 -13.24 -18.32
N THR A 31 8.94 -13.12 -19.18
CA THR A 31 8.83 -12.05 -20.18
C THR A 31 8.58 -10.70 -19.53
N VAL A 32 7.71 -10.63 -18.52
CA VAL A 32 7.49 -9.41 -17.73
C VAL A 32 8.79 -8.94 -17.09
N ARG A 33 9.56 -9.84 -16.46
CA ARG A 33 10.85 -9.51 -15.85
C ARG A 33 11.85 -8.99 -16.88
N ALA A 34 11.97 -9.63 -18.03
CA ALA A 34 12.89 -9.23 -19.09
C ALA A 34 12.57 -7.84 -19.66
N LEU A 35 11.28 -7.54 -19.85
CA LEU A 35 10.81 -6.23 -20.27
C LEU A 35 11.09 -5.15 -19.22
N ALA A 36 10.78 -5.43 -17.96
CA ALA A 36 11.04 -4.51 -16.85
C ALA A 36 12.54 -4.19 -16.71
N GLN A 37 13.41 -5.19 -16.75
CA GLN A 37 14.87 -5.01 -16.74
C GLN A 37 15.35 -4.18 -17.95
N SER A 38 14.75 -4.38 -19.11
CA SER A 38 15.09 -3.63 -20.32
C SER A 38 14.69 -2.15 -20.22
N LEU A 39 13.65 -1.85 -19.46
CA LEU A 39 13.14 -0.51 -19.21
C LEU A 39 13.72 0.13 -17.93
N ASP A 40 14.58 -0.57 -17.20
CA ASP A 40 15.07 -0.16 -15.87
C ASP A 40 13.95 0.08 -14.84
N LEU A 41 12.94 -0.80 -14.87
CA LEU A 41 11.77 -0.75 -14.00
C LEU A 41 11.69 -1.99 -13.09
N LYS A 42 10.94 -1.86 -12.00
CA LYS A 42 10.51 -3.01 -11.19
C LYS A 42 9.40 -3.76 -11.94
N PRO A 43 9.41 -5.11 -12.00
CA PRO A 43 8.39 -5.89 -12.70
C PRO A 43 6.94 -5.56 -12.31
N GLY A 44 6.68 -5.24 -11.03
CA GLY A 44 5.33 -4.88 -10.55
C GLY A 44 4.70 -3.69 -11.29
N VAL A 45 5.52 -2.73 -11.75
CA VAL A 45 5.05 -1.58 -12.53
C VAL A 45 4.34 -2.00 -13.82
N LEU A 46 4.74 -3.13 -14.42
CA LEU A 46 4.15 -3.63 -15.66
C LEU A 46 2.91 -4.51 -15.44
N VAL A 47 2.71 -5.03 -14.22
CA VAL A 47 1.66 -6.02 -13.92
C VAL A 47 0.40 -5.35 -13.37
N ASP A 48 0.55 -4.22 -12.68
CA ASP A 48 -0.57 -3.57 -11.98
C ASP A 48 -1.46 -2.74 -12.93
N GLY A 49 -1.11 -2.62 -14.21
CA GLY A 49 -1.86 -1.86 -15.23
C GLY A 49 -1.87 -0.34 -15.00
N ILE A 50 -1.15 0.11 -13.98
CA ILE A 50 -0.93 1.52 -13.66
C ILE A 50 0.34 1.91 -14.41
N GLY A 51 0.23 2.82 -15.39
CA GLY A 51 1.41 3.37 -16.05
C GLY A 51 2.38 3.96 -15.02
N PRO A 52 3.65 4.22 -15.36
CA PRO A 52 4.48 5.05 -14.51
C PRO A 52 3.78 6.42 -14.47
N MET A 53 2.90 6.60 -13.49
CA MET A 53 2.38 7.91 -13.16
C MET A 53 3.63 8.75 -13.06
N GLU A 54 3.64 9.89 -13.75
CA GLU A 54 4.48 10.97 -13.27
C GLU A 54 4.31 10.94 -11.76
N VAL A 55 5.40 10.71 -11.04
CA VAL A 55 5.42 11.02 -9.63
C VAL A 55 5.41 12.55 -9.59
N GLU A 56 4.37 13.16 -10.17
CA GLU A 56 3.82 14.45 -9.80
C GLU A 56 3.68 14.30 -8.31
N THR A 57 4.68 14.86 -7.63
CA THR A 57 4.81 15.05 -6.20
C THR A 57 3.73 14.29 -5.46
N ILE A 58 4.09 13.15 -4.82
CA ILE A 58 3.28 12.62 -3.73
C ILE A 58 2.76 13.87 -3.00
N PRO A 59 1.45 14.14 -2.91
CA PRO A 59 0.97 15.08 -1.94
C PRO A 59 1.34 14.40 -0.63
N SER A 60 2.59 14.63 -0.19
CA SER A 60 3.21 13.95 0.92
C SER A 60 2.23 14.21 2.01
N MET A 61 1.56 13.15 2.50
CA MET A 61 0.72 13.25 3.66
C MET A 61 1.45 14.12 4.64
N THR A 62 0.93 15.32 4.86
CA THR A 62 1.70 16.30 5.61
C THR A 62 1.89 15.71 7.00
N ARG A 63 2.93 16.13 7.71
CA ARG A 63 3.09 15.73 9.11
C ARG A 63 1.79 15.95 9.89
N ALA A 64 1.09 17.06 9.64
CA ALA A 64 -0.21 17.35 10.25
C ALA A 64 -1.29 16.31 9.91
N THR A 65 -1.37 15.85 8.66
CA THR A 65 -2.29 14.78 8.25
C THR A 65 -1.96 13.45 8.94
N LEU A 66 -0.67 13.09 9.00
CA LEU A 66 -0.21 11.86 9.66
C LEU A 66 -0.56 11.88 11.16
N GLU A 67 -0.28 12.99 11.85
CA GLU A 67 -0.62 13.17 13.26
C GLU A 67 -2.13 13.03 13.48
N ARG A 68 -2.94 13.68 12.64
CA ARG A 68 -4.39 13.69 12.77
C ARG A 68 -5.00 12.29 12.61
N ILE A 69 -4.54 11.53 11.61
CA ILE A 69 -4.97 10.13 11.39
C ILE A 69 -4.50 9.25 12.56
N ALA A 70 -3.25 9.40 13.00
CA ALA A 70 -2.73 8.61 14.11
C ALA A 70 -3.46 8.89 15.42
N ASP A 71 -3.76 10.17 15.70
CA ASP A 71 -4.58 10.59 16.85
C ASP A 71 -5.98 10.00 16.78
N ALA A 72 -6.63 10.04 15.62
CA ALA A 72 -7.97 9.48 15.44
C ALA A 72 -8.00 7.96 15.63
N ALA A 73 -7.02 7.24 15.10
CA ALA A 73 -6.88 5.80 15.27
C ALA A 73 -6.59 5.42 16.74
N ALA A 74 -5.77 6.19 17.47
CA ALA A 74 -5.48 5.94 18.88
C ALA A 74 -6.62 6.38 19.83
N SER A 75 -7.45 7.35 19.42
CA SER A 75 -8.45 8.00 20.28
C SER A 75 -9.90 7.64 19.99
N ASN A 76 -10.14 6.79 18.99
CA ASN A 76 -11.47 6.53 18.45
C ASN A 76 -12.23 7.81 18.01
N LYS A 77 -11.50 8.85 17.60
CA LYS A 77 -12.10 10.09 17.05
C LYS A 77 -12.49 9.86 15.60
N HIS A 78 -13.59 10.48 15.19
CA HIS A 78 -14.05 10.49 13.80
C HIS A 78 -13.48 11.69 13.05
N LEU A 79 -13.09 11.50 11.80
CA LEU A 79 -12.56 12.51 10.89
C LEU A 79 -13.59 12.87 9.83
N SER A 80 -13.67 14.15 9.46
CA SER A 80 -14.61 14.65 8.46
C SER A 80 -14.27 14.19 7.03
N SER A 81 -12.99 13.90 6.76
CA SER A 81 -12.56 13.36 5.47
C SER A 81 -12.87 11.87 5.40
N ALA A 82 -13.71 11.48 4.42
CA ALA A 82 -14.05 10.07 4.17
C ALA A 82 -12.81 9.20 3.88
N GLN A 83 -11.80 9.77 3.22
CA GLN A 83 -10.55 9.08 2.94
C GLN A 83 -9.73 8.87 4.21
N GLU A 84 -9.56 9.91 5.04
CA GLU A 84 -8.83 9.80 6.31
C GLU A 84 -9.53 8.83 7.27
N GLN A 85 -10.87 8.88 7.33
CA GLN A 85 -11.66 7.98 8.15
C GLN A 85 -11.51 6.52 7.70
N LYS A 86 -11.48 6.26 6.38
CA LYS A 86 -11.25 4.91 5.85
C LYS A 86 -9.88 4.38 6.25
N ILE A 87 -8.84 5.21 6.19
CA ILE A 87 -7.48 4.85 6.63
C ILE A 87 -7.47 4.54 8.13
N VAL A 88 -8.16 5.34 8.95
CA VAL A 88 -8.29 5.11 10.40
C VAL A 88 -8.92 3.74 10.69
N GLU A 89 -10.03 3.40 10.03
CA GLU A 89 -10.70 2.11 10.25
C GLU A 89 -9.82 0.93 9.82
N GLN A 90 -9.13 1.05 8.69
CA GLN A 90 -8.19 0.03 8.22
C GLN A 90 -7.01 -0.15 9.18
N LEU A 91 -6.45 0.95 9.70
CA LEU A 91 -5.39 0.92 10.72
C LEU A 91 -5.86 0.26 12.01
N LYS A 92 -7.06 0.57 12.49
CA LYS A 92 -7.65 -0.08 13.68
C LYS A 92 -7.80 -1.58 13.46
N GLU A 93 -8.24 -2.01 12.28
CA GLU A 93 -8.40 -3.43 11.96
C GLU A 93 -7.06 -4.18 11.97
N ILE A 94 -6.01 -3.60 11.39
CA ILE A 94 -4.66 -4.21 11.31
C ILE A 94 -3.97 -4.20 12.68
N LEU A 95 -4.06 -3.07 13.39
CA LEU A 95 -3.40 -2.89 14.67
C LEU A 95 -4.20 -3.47 15.84
N SER A 96 -5.42 -3.94 15.62
CA SER A 96 -6.30 -4.49 16.66
C SER A 96 -5.58 -5.45 17.61
N SER A 97 -4.72 -6.35 17.10
CA SER A 97 -3.97 -7.31 17.93
C SER A 97 -2.85 -6.67 18.76
N ARG A 98 -2.19 -5.63 18.23
CA ARG A 98 -1.13 -4.88 18.93
C ARG A 98 -1.71 -3.87 19.92
N LEU A 99 -2.86 -3.29 19.59
CA LEU A 99 -3.56 -2.32 20.43
C LEU A 99 -4.33 -3.00 21.57
N GLU A 100 -4.73 -4.27 21.44
CA GLU A 100 -5.36 -5.07 22.52
C GLU A 100 -4.47 -5.18 23.78
N VAL A 101 -3.14 -5.14 23.60
CA VAL A 101 -2.16 -5.13 24.71
C VAL A 101 -2.34 -3.90 25.61
N TYR A 102 -2.88 -2.80 25.07
CA TYR A 102 -3.06 -1.51 25.75
C TYR A 102 -4.52 -1.25 26.19
N GLY A 103 -5.42 -2.24 26.16
CA GLY A 103 -6.77 -2.08 26.68
C GLY A 103 -7.80 -3.07 26.12
N GLN A 104 -8.33 -3.88 27.03
CA GLN A 104 -9.45 -4.82 26.98
C GLN A 104 -9.52 -5.80 25.79
N GLY A 105 -9.30 -7.08 26.11
CA GLY A 105 -9.36 -8.20 25.20
C GLY A 105 -10.74 -8.37 24.55
N LEU A 106 -10.73 -8.52 23.23
CA LEU A 106 -11.93 -8.88 22.47
C LEU A 106 -11.71 -10.13 21.62
N ARG A 107 -12.78 -10.93 21.60
CA ARG A 107 -12.93 -12.31 21.14
C ARG A 107 -12.23 -12.64 19.81
N LYS A 108 -11.48 -13.75 19.81
CA LYS A 108 -10.86 -14.38 18.63
C LYS A 108 -11.96 -14.95 17.71
N GLY A 109 -12.04 -14.50 16.46
CA GLY A 109 -13.01 -15.02 15.48
C GLY A 109 -12.49 -15.00 14.04
N LYS A 110 -12.89 -16.01 13.22
CA LYS A 110 -12.53 -16.16 11.79
C LYS A 110 -12.78 -14.89 10.94
N LYS A 111 -13.85 -14.13 11.24
CA LYS A 111 -14.19 -12.87 10.54
C LYS A 111 -13.10 -11.80 10.64
N ARG A 112 -12.27 -11.82 11.70
CA ARG A 112 -11.18 -10.86 11.90
C ARG A 112 -10.00 -11.09 10.93
N LYS A 113 -9.70 -12.35 10.58
CA LYS A 113 -8.64 -12.67 9.61
C LYS A 113 -8.95 -12.13 8.21
N GLN A 114 -10.19 -12.28 7.74
CA GLN A 114 -10.59 -11.79 6.42
C GLN A 114 -10.56 -10.24 6.33
N LYS A 115 -11.01 -9.55 7.38
CA LYS A 115 -10.94 -8.08 7.45
C LYS A 115 -9.50 -7.57 7.47
N PHE A 116 -8.64 -8.20 8.28
CA PHE A 116 -7.21 -7.89 8.32
C PHE A 116 -6.57 -7.93 6.93
N SER A 117 -6.77 -9.02 6.17
CA SER A 117 -6.16 -9.16 4.85
C SER A 117 -6.59 -8.07 3.88
N ARG A 118 -7.88 -7.70 3.87
CA ARG A 118 -8.41 -6.66 2.97
C ARG A 118 -7.88 -5.28 3.34
N SER A 119 -7.85 -4.97 4.64
CA SER A 119 -7.33 -3.70 5.14
C SER A 119 -5.82 -3.59 4.91
N TRP A 120 -5.07 -4.69 5.09
CA TRP A 120 -3.64 -4.74 4.79
C TRP A 120 -3.34 -4.48 3.32
N ILE A 121 -4.08 -5.15 2.41
CA ILE A 121 -3.94 -4.93 0.97
C ILE A 121 -4.23 -3.47 0.62
N SER A 122 -5.33 -2.90 1.15
CA SER A 122 -5.67 -1.49 0.87
C SER A 122 -4.62 -0.50 1.36
N LEU A 123 -3.98 -0.74 2.52
CA LEU A 123 -2.93 0.14 3.03
C LEU A 123 -1.58 -0.08 2.35
N SER A 124 -1.32 -1.27 1.79
CA SER A 124 -0.08 -1.58 1.09
C SER A 124 0.13 -0.78 -0.19
N TYR A 125 -0.93 -0.13 -0.71
CA TYR A 125 -0.83 0.85 -1.79
C TYR A 125 -0.25 2.20 -1.35
N LEU A 126 -0.17 2.49 -0.04
CA LEU A 126 0.55 3.66 0.46
C LEU A 126 2.07 3.42 0.37
N PRO A 127 2.88 4.48 0.16
CA PRO A 127 4.33 4.37 0.30
C PRO A 127 4.70 3.74 1.65
N SER A 128 5.62 2.78 1.65
CA SER A 128 6.00 2.04 2.86
C SER A 128 6.46 2.95 4.00
N ALA A 129 7.14 4.06 3.68
CA ALA A 129 7.54 5.08 4.64
C ALA A 129 6.33 5.74 5.36
N VAL A 130 5.26 6.01 4.62
CA VAL A 130 4.02 6.58 5.15
C VAL A 130 3.30 5.57 6.04
N LEU A 131 3.18 4.32 5.59
CA LEU A 131 2.54 3.26 6.35
C LEU A 131 3.27 2.98 7.68
N ASN A 132 4.60 2.85 7.63
CA ASN A 132 5.42 2.64 8.83
C ASN A 132 5.29 3.80 9.81
N SER A 133 5.40 5.04 9.32
CA SER A 133 5.21 6.24 10.14
C SER A 133 3.83 6.28 10.80
N LEU A 134 2.75 5.91 10.10
CA LEU A 134 1.41 5.83 10.69
C LEU A 134 1.33 4.76 11.78
N ILE A 135 1.88 3.57 11.55
CA ILE A 135 1.88 2.47 12.52
C ILE A 135 2.60 2.88 13.80
N GLU A 136 3.80 3.45 13.68
CA GLU A 136 4.62 3.90 14.82
C GLU A 136 3.88 4.95 15.65
N ARG A 137 3.37 6.01 14.99
CA ARG A 137 2.64 7.10 15.65
C ARG A 137 1.39 6.63 16.40
N VAL A 138 0.65 5.67 15.83
CA VAL A 138 -0.55 5.13 16.49
C VAL A 138 -0.18 4.35 17.75
N ILE A 139 0.89 3.54 17.70
CA ILE A 139 1.37 2.78 18.85
C ILE A 139 1.87 3.73 19.94
N GLU A 140 2.69 4.72 19.59
CA GLU A 140 3.21 5.73 20.54
C GLU A 140 2.08 6.51 21.23
N LYS A 141 1.11 7.01 20.46
CA LYS A 141 -0.03 7.76 21.01
C LYS A 141 -0.88 6.89 21.95
N LYS A 142 -1.09 5.61 21.61
CA LYS A 142 -1.81 4.69 22.50
C LYS A 142 -1.03 4.40 23.78
N ALA A 143 0.29 4.21 23.68
CA ALA A 143 1.15 4.02 24.84
C ALA A 143 1.20 5.25 25.77
N LEU A 144 1.27 6.46 25.20
CA LEU A 144 1.23 7.72 25.95
C LEU A 144 -0.09 7.91 26.70
N LYS A 145 -1.22 7.60 26.07
CA LYS A 145 -2.53 7.66 26.73
C LYS A 145 -2.65 6.67 27.88
N TRP A 146 -2.25 5.42 27.67
CA TRP A 146 -2.28 4.40 28.71
C TRP A 146 -1.45 4.79 29.94
N LYS A 147 -0.30 5.46 29.76
CA LYS A 147 0.50 6.00 30.87
C LYS A 147 -0.17 7.17 31.61
N LYS A 148 -1.02 7.94 30.94
CA LYS A 148 -1.72 9.10 31.54
C LYS A 148 -2.96 8.69 32.35
N ASP A 149 -3.58 7.57 31.99
CA ASP A 149 -4.78 7.05 32.64
C ASP A 149 -4.48 6.15 33.87
N ARG A 150 -3.20 6.05 34.27
CA ARG A 150 -2.71 5.19 35.36
C ARG A 150 -2.01 6.02 36.41
#